data_AF-A0AAV1IK02-F1
#
_entry.id   AF-A0AAV1IK02-F1
#
_cell.length_a   1.000
_cell.length_b   1.000
_cell.length_c   1.000
_cell.angle_alpha   90.00
_cell.angle_beta   90.00
_cell.angle_gamma   90.00
#
_symmetry.space_group_name_H-M   'P 1'
#
loop_
_entity.id
_entity.type
_entity.pdbx_description
1 polymer ?
#
loop_
_entity_poly.entity_id
_entity_poly.type
_entity_poly.pdbx_seq_one_letter_code
_entity_poly.pdbx_strand_id
1 'polypeptide(L)'
;MVKRKVAMHVAYCGTGYQGLQVQKGDLDAATIEAVLEQALAKAGRVLESNVGAQHKMGWSRSSRTDKGVHSLATVIGMKMETEEDEFVADREGLSIAAGINEGLPEQVRVLSVQRTSRSFDARFSACARTYHYYLPLDILCPSSAGGEGVTMDERLDLLRRCLALFQGVHAFHNFTKRRLYREESPDSKQGRQRGVHTGLSMLETQMAEQAARSRLGDGEDGDAGLGCGGTQSASSSTSESASASGSANASSALGSAALNSLPPGAEAEAPAQSAAEQPRAGLQAHESQQRPMSASLAGPQKFDRPMDFRWNLELDPSDLLSSAHHRTIIDISAGAPVELVPGSVRCVKVSLKGTSFMLHQIRHMVGAAVSVARGLCPLEFVEASLLKPARSYMPLAPASVLVLAETEMIPWKPDVRRVMGNVLGTGLELRQGGSEAQAAFCSQVLYPAMDTLLQSDEWARWDETLQRMWYPSADMASFVQCAAAYKEVVASRPSQMSASGTSAQVSIS
;
A
#
# COMPACT_ATOMS: atom_id res chain seq x y z
N MET A 1 12.24 5.82 32.39
CA MET A 1 11.56 5.79 31.08
C MET A 1 11.08 7.19 30.73
N VAL A 2 11.33 7.63 29.50
CA VAL A 2 10.87 8.89 28.93
C VAL A 2 10.05 8.62 27.67
N LYS A 3 8.99 9.40 27.45
CA LYS A 3 8.19 9.28 26.23
C LYS A 3 8.87 9.97 25.05
N ARG A 4 9.10 9.24 23.96
CA ARG A 4 9.66 9.77 22.71
C ARG A 4 8.74 9.48 21.53
N LYS A 5 8.64 10.43 20.59
CA LYS A 5 7.98 10.18 19.31
C LYS A 5 8.94 9.41 18.43
N VAL A 6 8.49 8.28 17.91
CA VAL A 6 9.27 7.35 17.09
C VAL A 6 8.49 6.98 15.83
N ALA A 7 9.23 6.48 14.85
CA ALA A 7 8.74 5.79 13.67
C ALA A 7 9.28 4.37 13.67
N MET A 8 8.37 3.41 13.58
CA MET A 8 8.66 1.98 13.57
C MET A 8 8.44 1.46 12.15
N HIS A 9 9.49 0.88 11.55
CA HIS A 9 9.37 0.20 10.27
C HIS A 9 8.93 -1.25 10.52
N VAL A 10 7.86 -1.66 9.85
CA VAL A 10 7.20 -2.95 10.07
C VAL A 10 7.07 -3.68 8.74
N ALA A 11 7.50 -4.93 8.74
CA ALA A 11 7.21 -5.92 7.72
C ALA A 11 6.25 -6.98 8.26
N TYR A 12 5.37 -7.49 7.41
CA TYR A 12 4.47 -8.57 7.75
C TYR A 12 3.99 -9.35 6.53
N CYS A 13 3.73 -10.63 6.78
CA CYS A 13 2.92 -11.49 5.92
C CYS A 13 1.45 -11.28 6.30
N GLY A 14 0.62 -10.83 5.34
CA GLY A 14 -0.80 -10.52 5.59
C GLY A 14 -1.71 -11.74 5.66
N THR A 15 -1.20 -12.94 5.37
CA THR A 15 -1.97 -14.19 5.38
C THR A 15 -2.54 -14.46 6.77
N GLY A 16 -3.84 -14.77 6.84
CA GLY A 16 -4.53 -14.99 8.12
C GLY A 16 -4.92 -13.73 8.88
N TYR A 17 -4.48 -12.54 8.44
CA TYR A 17 -4.82 -11.26 9.07
C TYR A 17 -5.96 -10.54 8.34
N GLN A 18 -6.81 -9.83 9.09
CA GLN A 18 -7.92 -9.01 8.55
C GLN A 18 -7.45 -7.60 8.11
N GLY A 19 -6.20 -7.49 7.69
CA GLY A 19 -5.54 -6.24 7.30
C GLY A 19 -4.77 -5.58 8.46
N LEU A 20 -4.29 -4.36 8.22
CA LEU A 20 -3.48 -3.63 9.19
C LEU A 20 -4.29 -3.17 10.41
N GLN A 21 -5.40 -2.48 10.15
CA GLN A 21 -6.14 -1.73 11.17
C GLN A 21 -7.41 -2.48 11.61
N VAL A 22 -7.69 -2.48 12.92
CA VAL A 22 -8.98 -2.94 13.48
C VAL A 22 -10.14 -2.15 12.87
N GLN A 23 -11.10 -2.87 12.28
CA GLN A 23 -12.34 -2.28 11.78
C GLN A 23 -13.41 -2.27 12.88
N LYS A 24 -14.31 -1.27 12.86
CA LYS A 24 -15.39 -1.18 13.85
C LYS A 24 -16.34 -2.36 13.70
N GLY A 25 -16.54 -3.14 14.76
CA GLY A 25 -17.50 -4.25 14.82
C GLY A 25 -16.88 -5.64 14.77
N ASP A 26 -15.57 -5.76 14.60
CA ASP A 26 -14.87 -7.04 14.51
C ASP A 26 -13.73 -7.08 15.56
N LEU A 27 -14.12 -7.21 16.83
CA LEU A 27 -13.22 -7.12 17.99
C LEU A 27 -12.30 -8.35 18.12
N ASP A 28 -12.68 -9.47 17.50
CA ASP A 28 -11.91 -10.73 17.49
C ASP A 28 -11.00 -10.86 16.25
N ALA A 29 -10.95 -9.82 15.40
CA ALA A 29 -10.15 -9.85 14.18
C ALA A 29 -8.64 -9.75 14.50
N ALA A 30 -7.89 -10.81 14.17
CA ALA A 30 -6.43 -10.79 14.14
C ALA A 30 -5.96 -9.74 13.11
N THR A 31 -5.64 -8.53 13.56
CA THR A 31 -5.06 -7.46 12.75
C THR A 31 -3.60 -7.25 13.15
N ILE A 32 -2.81 -6.75 12.21
CA ILE A 32 -1.38 -6.52 12.45
C ILE A 32 -1.18 -5.54 13.62
N GLU A 33 -2.00 -4.49 13.72
CA GLU A 33 -1.88 -3.52 14.81
C GLU A 33 -2.23 -4.07 16.17
N ALA A 34 -3.25 -4.93 16.27
CA ALA A 34 -3.58 -5.57 17.54
C ALA A 34 -2.41 -6.42 18.06
N VAL A 35 -1.75 -7.16 17.16
CA VAL A 35 -0.56 -7.97 17.49
C VAL A 35 0.63 -7.08 17.87
N LEU A 36 0.86 -5.98 17.13
CA LEU A 36 1.92 -5.01 17.47
C LEU A 36 1.69 -4.36 18.83
N GLU A 37 0.46 -3.94 19.15
CA GLU A 37 0.13 -3.31 20.42
C GLU A 37 0.40 -4.24 21.61
N GLN A 38 0.02 -5.52 21.49
CA GLN A 38 0.30 -6.53 22.52
C GLN A 38 1.80 -6.77 22.68
N ALA A 39 2.56 -6.88 21.58
CA ALA A 39 4.00 -7.06 21.65
C ALA A 39 4.72 -5.84 22.25
N LEU A 40 4.29 -4.63 21.91
CA LEU A 40 4.80 -3.39 22.48
C LEU A 40 4.56 -3.31 24.00
N ALA A 41 3.39 -3.75 24.46
CA ALA A 41 3.07 -3.79 25.89
C ALA A 41 3.93 -4.82 26.64
N LYS A 42 4.06 -6.04 26.09
CA LYS A 42 4.95 -7.09 26.63
C LYS A 42 6.41 -6.64 26.72
N ALA A 43 6.89 -5.90 25.72
CA ALA A 43 8.24 -5.34 25.69
C ALA A 43 8.41 -4.08 26.58
N GLY A 44 7.39 -3.68 27.35
CA GLY A 44 7.45 -2.51 28.23
C GLY A 44 7.53 -1.16 27.49
N ARG A 45 7.23 -1.14 26.19
CA ARG A 45 7.31 0.05 25.31
C ARG A 45 6.02 0.88 25.31
N VAL A 46 4.94 0.28 25.77
CA VAL A 46 3.61 0.88 25.95
C VAL A 46 3.06 0.41 27.30
N LEU A 47 2.43 1.32 28.05
CA LEU A 47 1.69 0.95 29.25
C LEU A 47 0.48 0.11 28.87
N GLU A 48 0.22 -0.98 29.60
CA GLU A 48 -0.92 -1.88 29.37
C GLU A 48 -2.26 -1.12 29.28
N SER A 49 -2.44 -0.09 30.10
CA SER A 49 -3.64 0.77 30.10
C SER A 49 -3.88 1.58 28.80
N ASN A 50 -2.90 1.62 27.91
CA ASN A 50 -2.97 2.31 26.62
C ASN A 50 -3.21 1.35 25.44
N VAL A 51 -3.13 0.03 25.65
CA VAL A 51 -3.46 -0.97 24.63
C VAL A 51 -4.92 -0.80 24.20
N GLY A 52 -5.19 -0.83 22.89
CA GLY A 52 -6.50 -0.53 22.30
C GLY A 52 -6.84 0.97 22.27
N ALA A 53 -6.06 1.83 22.94
CA ALA A 53 -6.25 3.26 23.00
C ALA A 53 -5.20 4.02 22.15
N GLN A 54 -5.05 3.61 20.89
CA GLN A 54 -4.10 4.16 19.90
C GLN A 54 -4.02 5.71 19.88
N HIS A 55 -5.14 6.41 20.09
CA HIS A 55 -5.19 7.88 20.15
C HIS A 55 -4.34 8.47 21.29
N LYS A 56 -4.24 7.80 22.45
CA LYS A 56 -3.41 8.23 23.59
C LYS A 56 -1.92 8.16 23.28
N MET A 57 -1.54 7.26 22.37
CA MET A 57 -0.16 7.04 21.94
C MET A 57 0.24 7.89 20.74
N GLY A 58 -0.69 8.68 20.17
CA GLY A 58 -0.43 9.42 18.93
C GLY A 58 -0.04 8.50 17.79
N TRP A 59 -0.72 7.35 17.69
CA TRP A 59 -0.51 6.32 16.68
C TRP A 59 -0.93 6.83 15.29
N SER A 60 -0.08 6.62 14.31
CA SER A 60 -0.24 7.02 12.91
C SER A 60 0.36 5.95 12.01
N ARG A 61 -0.15 5.80 10.79
CA ARG A 61 0.23 4.72 9.86
C ARG A 61 0.43 5.25 8.44
N SER A 62 1.48 4.81 7.75
CA SER A 62 1.80 5.26 6.39
C SER A 62 0.85 4.73 5.32
N SER A 63 0.28 3.54 5.54
CA SER A 63 -0.67 2.88 4.66
C SER A 63 -1.73 2.14 5.46
N ARG A 64 -2.84 1.76 4.80
CA ARG A 64 -3.84 0.83 5.30
C ARG A 64 -3.93 -0.30 4.30
N THR A 65 -3.28 -1.41 4.61
CA THR A 65 -3.35 -2.62 3.79
C THR A 65 -4.65 -3.36 4.09
N ASP A 66 -5.27 -3.87 3.03
CA ASP A 66 -6.48 -4.67 3.11
C ASP A 66 -6.17 -6.08 3.63
N LYS A 67 -7.22 -6.87 3.90
CA LYS A 67 -7.11 -8.28 4.26
C LYS A 67 -6.22 -9.05 3.28
N GLY A 68 -5.28 -9.83 3.81
CA GLY A 68 -4.38 -10.68 3.02
C GLY A 68 -3.25 -9.94 2.30
N VAL A 69 -3.18 -8.61 2.38
CA VAL A 69 -2.11 -7.83 1.73
C VAL A 69 -0.87 -7.81 2.62
N HIS A 70 0.30 -8.07 2.01
CA HIS A 70 1.59 -8.11 2.70
C HIS A 70 2.26 -6.74 2.71
N SER A 71 3.30 -6.58 3.52
CA SER A 71 4.07 -5.34 3.58
C SER A 71 5.53 -5.61 3.96
N LEU A 72 6.43 -4.87 3.34
CA LEU A 72 7.83 -4.74 3.72
C LEU A 72 8.15 -3.34 4.27
N ALA A 73 7.28 -2.35 4.05
CA ALA A 73 7.56 -0.95 4.34
C ALA A 73 6.42 -0.19 5.02
N THR A 74 5.65 -0.85 5.89
CA THR A 74 4.66 -0.13 6.71
C THR A 74 5.41 0.68 7.76
N VAL A 75 5.07 1.96 7.91
CA VAL A 75 5.63 2.79 8.97
C VAL A 75 4.54 3.17 9.95
N ILE A 76 4.79 2.89 11.23
CA ILE A 76 3.93 3.27 12.35
C ILE A 76 4.61 4.39 13.14
N GLY A 77 3.99 5.55 13.21
CA GLY A 77 4.45 6.65 14.05
C GLY A 77 3.71 6.67 15.38
N MET A 78 4.40 6.66 16.52
CA MET A 78 3.79 6.63 17.86
C MET A 78 4.66 7.30 18.93
N LYS A 79 4.10 7.52 20.11
CA LYS A 79 4.84 7.86 21.33
C LYS A 79 5.14 6.57 22.09
N MET A 80 6.42 6.29 22.31
CA MET A 80 6.94 5.08 22.92
C MET A 80 7.64 5.42 24.25
N GLU A 81 7.56 4.51 25.21
CA GLU A 81 8.40 4.54 26.42
C GLU A 81 9.82 4.05 26.07
N THR A 82 10.81 4.91 26.27
CA THR A 82 12.21 4.64 25.94
C THR A 82 13.12 5.02 27.10
N GLU A 83 14.36 4.55 27.09
CA GLU A 83 15.39 5.09 27.97
C GLU A 83 15.88 6.45 27.45
N GLU A 84 16.60 7.23 28.28
CA GLU A 84 17.00 8.59 27.90
C GLU A 84 17.98 8.61 26.72
N ASP A 85 18.95 7.69 26.74
CA ASP A 85 20.06 7.62 25.79
C ASP A 85 19.96 6.42 24.82
N GLU A 86 18.80 5.76 24.77
CA GLU A 86 18.60 4.52 24.00
C GLU A 86 18.97 4.64 22.51
N PHE A 87 18.74 5.83 21.93
CA PHE A 87 19.05 6.12 20.52
C PHE A 87 20.43 6.75 20.30
N VAL A 88 21.26 6.89 21.34
CA VAL A 88 22.61 7.47 21.21
C VAL A 88 23.55 6.43 20.62
N ALA A 89 23.59 5.23 21.24
CA ALA A 89 24.38 4.10 20.77
C ALA A 89 23.71 3.37 19.59
N ASP A 90 22.39 3.21 19.65
CA ASP A 90 21.61 2.52 18.63
C ASP A 90 20.67 3.49 17.91
N ARG A 91 21.23 4.24 16.96
CA ARG A 91 20.49 5.26 16.21
C ARG A 91 19.43 4.69 15.27
N GLU A 92 19.44 3.39 14.99
CA GLU A 92 18.45 2.71 14.16
C GLU A 92 17.38 1.99 15.02
N GLY A 93 17.63 1.82 16.32
CA GLY A 93 16.74 1.16 17.27
C GLY A 93 16.53 -0.32 16.96
N LEU A 94 17.59 -1.00 16.53
CA LEU A 94 17.59 -2.44 16.27
C LEU A 94 17.42 -3.26 17.55
N SER A 95 18.00 -2.82 18.67
CA SER A 95 17.84 -3.43 19.99
C SER A 95 16.38 -3.34 20.48
N ILE A 96 15.76 -2.17 20.29
CA ILE A 96 14.33 -1.96 20.57
C ILE A 96 13.47 -2.87 19.68
N ALA A 97 13.78 -2.90 18.38
CA ALA A 97 13.09 -3.77 17.43
C ALA A 97 13.19 -5.25 17.83
N ALA A 98 14.38 -5.72 18.23
CA ALA A 98 14.62 -7.09 18.69
C ALA A 98 13.75 -7.43 19.92
N GLY A 99 13.73 -6.56 20.93
CA GLY A 99 12.90 -6.78 22.12
C GLY A 99 11.40 -6.78 21.83
N ILE A 100 10.92 -5.99 20.87
CA ILE A 100 9.52 -6.05 20.41
C ILE A 100 9.26 -7.37 19.67
N ASN A 101 10.22 -7.80 18.83
CA ASN A 101 10.10 -9.02 18.02
C ASN A 101 10.01 -10.30 18.86
N GLU A 102 10.52 -10.33 20.08
CA GLU A 102 10.34 -11.46 21.01
C GLU A 102 8.86 -11.73 21.33
N GLY A 103 8.03 -10.68 21.30
CA GLY A 103 6.58 -10.77 21.51
C GLY A 103 5.77 -10.99 20.24
N LEU A 104 6.41 -11.02 19.06
CA LEU A 104 5.74 -11.08 17.75
C LEU A 104 5.81 -12.46 17.10
N PRO A 105 4.73 -12.90 16.43
CA PRO A 105 4.76 -14.11 15.61
C PRO A 105 5.73 -13.94 14.43
N GLU A 106 6.27 -15.04 13.90
CA GLU A 106 7.26 -15.02 12.80
C GLU A 106 6.83 -14.22 11.56
N GLN A 107 5.51 -14.17 11.33
CA GLN A 107 4.90 -13.47 10.21
C GLN A 107 4.91 -11.94 10.35
N VAL A 108 5.27 -11.38 11.52
CA VAL A 108 5.31 -9.94 11.76
C VAL A 108 6.67 -9.57 12.38
N ARG A 109 7.33 -8.57 11.81
CA ARG A 109 8.63 -8.08 12.28
C ARG A 109 8.68 -6.56 12.30
N VAL A 110 9.20 -6.02 13.39
CA VAL A 110 9.73 -4.67 13.46
C VAL A 110 11.15 -4.71 12.92
N LEU A 111 11.41 -3.95 11.87
CA LEU A 111 12.71 -3.89 11.18
C LEU A 111 13.65 -2.87 11.83
N SER A 112 13.09 -1.74 12.30
CA SER A 112 13.84 -0.69 12.99
C SER A 112 12.89 0.25 13.73
N VAL A 113 13.41 0.97 14.72
CA VAL A 113 12.68 2.00 15.47
C VAL A 113 13.53 3.26 15.50
N GLN A 114 13.09 4.32 14.86
CA GLN A 114 13.86 5.57 14.78
C GLN A 114 13.15 6.69 15.50
N ARG A 115 13.90 7.50 16.25
CA ARG A 115 13.37 8.72 16.87
C ARG A 115 13.00 9.75 15.81
N THR A 116 11.88 10.44 16.00
CA THR A 116 11.38 11.47 15.08
C THR A 116 11.01 12.76 15.80
N SER A 117 10.71 13.81 15.02
CA SER A 117 10.16 15.06 15.57
C SER A 117 8.84 14.82 16.31
N ARG A 118 8.51 15.71 17.27
CA ARG A 118 7.27 15.60 18.07
C ARG A 118 6.00 15.68 17.22
N SER A 119 6.06 16.31 16.05
CA SER A 119 4.95 16.51 15.11
C SER A 119 4.90 15.46 14.00
N PHE A 120 5.79 14.47 14.02
CA PHE A 120 5.80 13.43 13.00
C PHE A 120 4.47 12.65 12.97
N ASP A 121 3.97 12.43 11.76
CA ASP A 121 2.79 11.60 11.50
C ASP A 121 3.06 10.77 10.25
N ALA A 122 3.09 9.45 10.39
CA ALA A 122 3.47 8.55 9.31
C ALA A 122 2.55 8.65 8.08
N ARG A 123 1.28 9.04 8.27
CA ARG A 123 0.31 9.17 7.17
C ARG A 123 0.63 10.39 6.32
N PHE A 124 0.82 11.54 6.97
CA PHE A 124 1.06 12.81 6.30
C PHE A 124 2.51 12.99 5.84
N SER A 125 3.43 12.28 6.49
CA SER A 125 4.84 12.26 6.06
C SER A 125 5.09 11.34 4.88
N ALA A 126 4.28 10.32 4.63
CA ALA A 126 4.48 9.45 3.48
C ALA A 126 4.03 10.13 2.17
N CYS A 127 4.97 10.34 1.25
CA CYS A 127 4.77 11.07 -0.01
C CYS A 127 4.55 10.15 -1.22
N ALA A 128 5.15 8.96 -1.23
CA ALA A 128 4.92 7.94 -2.26
C ALA A 128 4.95 6.53 -1.66
N ARG A 129 4.30 5.58 -2.35
CA ARG A 129 4.31 4.16 -2.00
C ARG A 129 4.58 3.36 -3.26
N THR A 130 5.44 2.35 -3.12
CA THR A 130 5.69 1.35 -4.17
C THR A 130 5.03 0.05 -3.74
N TYR A 131 4.16 -0.49 -4.59
CA TYR A 131 3.58 -1.81 -4.42
C TYR A 131 4.15 -2.77 -5.46
N HIS A 132 4.37 -4.01 -5.03
CA HIS A 132 4.64 -5.12 -5.94
C HIS A 132 3.41 -6.02 -5.99
N TYR A 133 3.02 -6.43 -7.19
CA TYR A 133 1.98 -7.42 -7.43
C TYR A 133 2.59 -8.58 -8.23
N TYR A 134 2.46 -9.80 -7.73
CA TYR A 134 3.09 -10.97 -8.34
C TYR A 134 2.05 -11.82 -9.05
N LEU A 135 2.15 -11.87 -10.38
CA LEU A 135 1.17 -12.50 -11.24
C LEU A 135 1.70 -13.85 -11.76
N PRO A 136 1.10 -15.00 -11.45
CA PRO A 136 1.49 -16.28 -12.05
C PRO A 136 1.43 -16.19 -13.59
N LEU A 137 2.40 -16.76 -14.30
CA LEU A 137 2.40 -16.72 -15.77
C LEU A 137 1.16 -17.38 -16.39
N ASP A 138 0.70 -18.48 -15.78
CA ASP A 138 -0.39 -19.30 -16.32
C ASP A 138 -1.72 -18.53 -16.41
N ILE A 139 -1.91 -17.47 -15.62
CA ILE A 139 -3.12 -16.64 -15.71
C ILE A 139 -3.16 -15.78 -16.98
N LEU A 140 -1.99 -15.50 -17.58
CA LEU A 140 -1.89 -14.81 -18.87
C LEU A 140 -2.16 -15.78 -20.03
N CYS A 141 -1.80 -17.06 -19.87
CA CYS A 141 -1.98 -18.13 -20.85
C CYS A 141 -2.71 -19.34 -20.25
N PRO A 142 -4.01 -19.25 -19.91
CA PRO A 142 -4.71 -20.42 -19.41
C PRO A 142 -4.87 -21.44 -20.54
N SER A 143 -4.77 -22.74 -20.23
CA SER A 143 -4.87 -23.82 -21.23
C SER A 143 -6.19 -23.81 -22.02
N SER A 144 -7.22 -23.13 -21.51
CA SER A 144 -8.53 -22.93 -22.12
C SER A 144 -8.60 -21.71 -23.07
N ALA A 145 -7.62 -20.82 -23.05
CA ALA A 145 -7.52 -19.71 -24.00
C ALA A 145 -7.04 -20.27 -25.35
N GLY A 146 -7.99 -20.75 -26.15
CA GLY A 146 -7.81 -21.23 -27.54
C GLY A 146 -7.38 -20.15 -28.54
N GLY A 147 -6.45 -19.27 -28.15
CA GLY A 147 -5.71 -18.43 -29.06
C GLY A 147 -4.57 -19.25 -29.65
N GLU A 148 -4.88 -20.06 -30.66
CA GLU A 148 -3.86 -20.68 -31.51
C GLU A 148 -2.93 -19.56 -32.04
N GLY A 149 -1.67 -19.54 -31.58
CA GLY A 149 -0.61 -18.70 -32.16
C GLY A 149 -0.14 -17.47 -31.37
N VAL A 150 -0.77 -17.06 -30.26
CA VAL A 150 -0.25 -15.94 -29.45
C VAL A 150 0.75 -16.43 -28.41
N THR A 151 1.99 -15.95 -28.51
CA THR A 151 3.10 -16.29 -27.62
C THR A 151 2.97 -15.61 -26.25
N MET A 152 3.64 -16.16 -25.24
CA MET A 152 3.70 -15.54 -23.91
C MET A 152 4.31 -14.13 -23.97
N ASP A 153 5.33 -13.93 -24.81
CA ASP A 153 5.99 -12.63 -24.96
C ASP A 153 5.03 -11.55 -25.51
N GLU A 154 4.21 -11.89 -26.51
CA GLU A 154 3.18 -10.98 -27.02
C GLU A 154 2.16 -10.60 -25.94
N ARG A 155 1.78 -11.55 -25.06
CA ARG A 155 0.87 -11.25 -23.94
C ARG A 155 1.52 -10.37 -22.88
N LEU A 156 2.79 -10.61 -22.57
CA LEU A 156 3.55 -9.76 -21.66
C LEU A 156 3.70 -8.35 -22.22
N ASP A 157 3.86 -8.20 -23.52
CA ASP A 157 3.94 -6.89 -24.16
C ASP A 157 2.60 -6.17 -24.13
N LEU A 158 1.48 -6.87 -24.34
CA LEU A 158 0.14 -6.30 -24.13
C LEU A 158 -0.10 -5.90 -22.67
N LEU A 159 0.33 -6.72 -21.71
CA LEU A 159 0.27 -6.41 -20.28
C LEU A 159 1.04 -5.10 -19.99
N ARG A 160 2.29 -5.00 -20.44
CA ARG A 160 3.15 -3.82 -20.25
C ARG A 160 2.57 -2.58 -20.89
N ARG A 161 2.08 -2.69 -22.13
CA ARG A 161 1.42 -1.58 -22.84
C ARG A 161 0.18 -1.08 -22.11
N CYS A 162 -0.63 -1.99 -21.57
CA CYS A 162 -1.80 -1.61 -20.78
C CYS A 162 -1.41 -0.95 -19.46
N LEU A 163 -0.43 -1.50 -18.74
CA LEU A 163 0.07 -0.91 -17.50
C LEU A 163 0.59 0.52 -17.71
N ALA A 164 1.30 0.77 -18.80
CA ALA A 164 1.84 2.09 -19.14
C ALA A 164 0.75 3.17 -19.29
N LEU A 165 -0.49 2.81 -19.68
CA LEU A 165 -1.61 3.76 -19.76
C LEU A 165 -1.95 4.42 -18.42
N PHE A 166 -1.67 3.73 -17.31
CA PHE A 166 -2.01 4.23 -15.98
C PHE A 166 -1.03 5.28 -15.46
N GLN A 167 0.14 5.43 -16.07
CA GLN A 167 1.14 6.42 -15.65
C GLN A 167 0.61 7.84 -15.85
N GLY A 168 0.92 8.72 -14.90
CA GLY A 168 0.43 10.10 -14.88
C GLY A 168 -0.78 10.31 -13.96
N VAL A 169 -1.55 11.36 -14.24
CA VAL A 169 -2.68 11.79 -13.42
C VAL A 169 -3.99 11.45 -14.12
N HIS A 170 -4.77 10.54 -13.54
CA HIS A 170 -6.04 10.09 -14.10
C HIS A 170 -7.16 10.10 -13.06
N ALA A 171 -8.41 10.09 -13.55
CA ALA A 171 -9.58 9.83 -12.73
C ALA A 171 -9.79 8.31 -12.62
N PHE A 172 -9.46 7.74 -11.47
CA PHE A 172 -9.52 6.29 -11.22
C PHE A 172 -10.87 5.84 -10.64
N HIS A 173 -11.97 6.52 -10.97
CA HIS A 173 -13.30 6.24 -10.41
C HIS A 173 -13.87 4.86 -10.80
N ASN A 174 -13.46 4.33 -11.96
CA ASN A 174 -13.79 2.95 -12.39
C ASN A 174 -12.86 1.89 -11.77
N PHE A 175 -11.80 2.31 -11.07
CA PHE A 175 -10.79 1.46 -10.44
C PHE A 175 -10.89 1.54 -8.92
N THR A 176 -12.10 1.59 -8.38
CA THR A 176 -12.32 1.56 -6.93
C THR A 176 -13.72 1.04 -6.67
N LYS A 177 -14.02 0.70 -5.41
CA LYS A 177 -15.39 0.36 -5.03
C LYS A 177 -16.29 1.56 -5.32
N ARG A 178 -17.20 1.41 -6.29
CA ARG A 178 -18.19 2.42 -6.63
C ARG A 178 -19.04 2.68 -5.39
N ARG A 179 -18.93 3.88 -4.84
CA ARG A 179 -19.83 4.31 -3.78
C ARG A 179 -21.16 4.60 -4.46
N LEU A 180 -22.18 3.77 -4.25
CA LEU A 180 -23.55 4.21 -4.49
C LEU A 180 -23.71 5.46 -3.63
N TYR A 181 -23.88 6.62 -4.26
CA TYR A 181 -24.07 7.87 -3.54
C TYR A 181 -25.38 7.75 -2.78
N ARG A 182 -25.29 7.42 -1.50
CA ARG A 182 -26.42 7.58 -0.59
C ARG A 182 -26.71 9.08 -0.56
N GLU A 183 -27.95 9.47 -0.83
CA GLU A 183 -28.41 10.85 -0.63
C GLU A 183 -27.90 11.32 0.74
N GLU A 184 -27.10 12.39 0.74
CA GLU A 184 -26.64 12.97 1.99
C GLU A 184 -27.85 13.58 2.70
N SER A 185 -28.24 13.01 3.84
CA SER A 185 -29.11 13.71 4.77
C SER A 185 -28.48 15.07 5.13
N PRO A 186 -29.27 16.17 5.14
CA PRO A 186 -28.77 17.53 5.36
C PRO A 186 -28.02 17.76 6.68
N ASP A 187 -28.09 16.83 7.64
CA ASP A 187 -27.42 16.93 8.96
C ASP A 187 -25.88 16.76 8.93
N SER A 188 -25.29 16.28 7.83
CA SER A 188 -23.85 15.96 7.80
C SER A 188 -22.92 17.18 7.59
N LYS A 189 -23.47 18.36 7.29
CA LYS A 189 -22.69 19.56 6.89
C LYS A 189 -22.07 20.35 8.05
N GLN A 190 -22.51 20.16 9.28
CA GLN A 190 -22.02 20.98 10.41
C GLN A 190 -20.64 20.60 10.96
N GLY A 191 -20.08 19.44 10.60
CA GLY A 191 -18.81 18.95 11.17
C GLY A 191 -17.53 19.20 10.35
N ARG A 192 -17.62 19.61 9.07
CA ARG A 192 -16.51 19.40 8.11
C ARG A 192 -15.70 20.66 7.76
N GLN A 193 -16.11 21.85 8.20
CA GLN A 193 -15.50 23.12 7.77
C GLN A 193 -14.19 23.53 8.49
N ARG A 194 -13.67 22.78 9.47
CA ARG A 194 -12.57 23.27 10.32
C ARG A 194 -11.14 22.75 10.06
N GLY A 195 -10.83 22.09 8.94
CA GLY A 195 -9.51 21.44 8.82
C GLY A 195 -8.77 21.41 7.49
N VAL A 196 -9.23 22.07 6.42
CA VAL A 196 -8.70 21.77 5.06
C VAL A 196 -7.69 22.80 4.53
N HIS A 197 -7.46 23.93 5.18
CA HIS A 197 -6.82 25.07 4.51
C HIS A 197 -5.29 25.25 4.58
N THR A 198 -4.50 24.34 5.15
CA THR A 198 -3.05 24.65 5.41
C THR A 198 -2.01 23.74 4.77
N GLY A 199 -2.38 22.76 3.94
CA GLY A 199 -1.41 21.79 3.38
C GLY A 199 -1.13 21.89 1.87
N LEU A 200 -2.15 22.21 1.07
CA LEU A 200 -2.08 22.11 -0.40
C LEU A 200 -1.35 23.28 -1.05
N SER A 201 -1.44 24.50 -0.51
CA SER A 201 -0.83 25.68 -1.16
C SER A 201 0.70 25.67 -1.08
N MET A 202 1.30 25.05 -0.07
CA MET A 202 2.76 25.06 0.11
C MET A 202 3.49 24.15 -0.89
N LEU A 203 2.85 23.06 -1.35
CA LEU A 203 3.47 22.13 -2.30
C LEU A 203 3.35 22.63 -3.74
N GLU A 204 2.22 23.26 -4.08
CA GLU A 204 2.00 23.87 -5.40
C GLU A 204 2.97 25.03 -5.65
N THR A 205 3.29 25.83 -4.62
CA THR A 205 4.30 26.89 -4.72
C THR A 205 5.72 26.33 -4.88
N GLN A 206 6.08 25.24 -4.17
CA GLN A 206 7.43 24.67 -4.23
C GLN A 206 7.73 23.95 -5.55
N MET A 207 6.73 23.28 -6.15
CA MET A 207 6.89 22.64 -7.45
C MET A 207 6.95 23.67 -8.60
N ALA A 208 6.23 24.79 -8.47
CA ALA A 208 6.32 25.90 -9.42
C ALA A 208 7.69 26.60 -9.40
N GLU A 209 8.29 26.78 -8.21
CA GLU A 209 9.63 27.38 -8.07
C GLU A 209 10.75 26.47 -8.59
N GLN A 210 10.65 25.15 -8.42
CA GLN A 210 11.61 24.20 -9.00
C GLN A 210 11.51 24.13 -10.53
N ALA A 211 10.31 24.21 -11.10
CA ALA A 211 10.10 24.23 -12.54
C ALA A 211 10.51 25.56 -13.21
N ALA A 212 10.56 26.67 -12.45
CA ALA A 212 11.05 27.96 -12.93
C ALA A 212 12.59 28.02 -12.94
N ARG A 213 13.26 27.39 -11.97
CA ARG A 213 14.73 27.33 -11.90
C ARG A 213 15.37 26.44 -12.96
N SER A 214 14.64 25.47 -13.50
CA SER A 214 15.11 24.62 -14.60
C SER A 214 14.93 25.24 -16.00
N ARG A 215 14.37 26.46 -16.09
CA ARG A 215 14.13 27.17 -17.38
C ARG A 215 15.04 28.36 -17.62
N LEU A 216 15.95 28.65 -16.68
CA LEU A 216 16.95 29.72 -16.80
C LEU A 216 18.33 29.11 -16.55
N GLY A 217 18.89 28.47 -17.57
CA GLY A 217 20.18 27.80 -17.46
C GLY A 217 20.67 27.24 -18.77
N ASP A 218 20.58 28.02 -19.85
CA ASP A 218 21.37 27.84 -21.07
C ASP A 218 21.70 29.24 -21.61
N GLY A 219 23.00 29.56 -21.67
CA GLY A 219 23.53 30.85 -22.12
C GLY A 219 25.00 31.01 -21.72
N GLU A 220 25.87 30.89 -22.73
CA GLU A 220 27.33 30.75 -22.70
C GLU A 220 28.14 31.98 -22.23
N ASP A 221 29.38 31.66 -21.80
CA ASP A 221 30.68 32.36 -21.93
C ASP A 221 30.91 33.82 -21.54
N GLY A 222 32.01 34.03 -20.80
CA GLY A 222 32.61 35.34 -20.55
C GLY A 222 33.80 35.32 -19.58
N ASP A 223 35.00 35.16 -20.15
CA ASP A 223 36.34 35.40 -19.60
C ASP A 223 36.49 36.70 -18.78
N ALA A 224 37.17 36.63 -17.62
CA ALA A 224 38.06 37.67 -17.06
C ALA A 224 38.71 37.19 -15.76
N GLY A 225 40.04 37.19 -15.72
CA GLY A 225 40.87 36.82 -14.57
C GLY A 225 41.08 37.89 -13.49
N LEU A 226 42.22 37.74 -12.79
CA LEU A 226 42.74 38.49 -11.62
C LEU A 226 42.24 37.94 -10.27
N GLY A 227 43.05 37.67 -9.24
CA GLY A 227 44.48 37.85 -9.00
C GLY A 227 44.76 37.70 -7.49
N CYS A 228 45.87 37.01 -7.18
CA CYS A 228 46.70 36.93 -5.96
C CYS A 228 46.31 37.56 -4.60
N GLY A 229 46.71 36.83 -3.55
CA GLY A 229 47.25 37.34 -2.27
C GLY A 229 46.39 37.01 -1.04
N GLY A 230 46.88 36.49 0.08
CA GLY A 230 48.23 36.13 0.50
C GLY A 230 48.23 35.50 1.91
N THR A 231 49.29 34.73 2.17
CA THR A 231 50.11 34.65 3.40
C THR A 231 49.53 34.30 4.80
N GLN A 232 50.06 33.17 5.31
CA GLN A 232 50.76 32.93 6.60
C GLN A 232 49.96 33.03 7.93
N SER A 233 49.93 31.99 8.77
CA SER A 233 50.99 31.52 9.68
C SER A 233 50.55 30.16 10.30
N ALA A 234 51.34 29.07 10.33
CA ALA A 234 52.39 28.70 11.30
C ALA A 234 51.90 28.77 12.78
N SER A 235 52.02 27.77 13.67
CA SER A 235 52.91 26.60 13.76
C SER A 235 52.51 25.66 14.93
N SER A 236 53.12 24.46 14.90
CA SER A 236 53.58 23.60 16.03
C SER A 236 52.53 22.96 16.95
N SER A 237 52.28 21.64 16.92
CA SER A 237 53.13 20.48 17.30
C SER A 237 53.35 20.33 18.82
N THR A 238 52.84 19.25 19.41
CA THR A 238 53.65 18.20 20.07
C THR A 238 52.77 17.01 20.47
N SER A 239 53.35 15.84 20.23
CA SER A 239 53.02 14.50 20.68
C SER A 239 53.16 14.34 22.20
N GLU A 240 52.48 13.36 22.79
CA GLU A 240 53.14 12.23 23.46
C GLU A 240 52.15 11.15 23.92
N SER A 241 52.59 9.91 23.68
CA SER A 241 52.07 8.61 24.12
C SER A 241 52.53 8.27 25.53
N ALA A 242 51.74 7.50 26.29
CA ALA A 242 52.29 6.47 27.18
C ALA A 242 51.23 5.45 27.63
N SER A 243 51.60 4.19 27.47
CA SER A 243 51.03 2.93 27.93
C SER A 243 51.30 2.61 29.40
N ALA A 244 50.55 1.65 29.97
CA ALA A 244 50.91 0.60 30.96
C ALA A 244 49.73 0.35 31.92
N SER A 245 49.02 -0.79 31.84
CA SER A 245 49.29 -2.12 32.43
C SER A 245 48.85 -2.24 33.90
N GLY A 246 48.26 -3.39 34.27
CA GLY A 246 48.01 -3.75 35.68
C GLY A 246 46.79 -4.63 35.95
N SER A 247 47.01 -5.95 35.98
CA SER A 247 46.09 -7.04 36.29
C SER A 247 45.74 -7.16 37.79
N ALA A 248 44.58 -7.73 38.16
CA ALA A 248 44.47 -8.86 39.13
C ALA A 248 43.02 -9.35 39.41
N ASN A 249 42.80 -10.64 39.13
CA ASN A 249 42.16 -11.73 39.92
C ASN A 249 40.82 -11.60 40.67
N ALA A 250 39.90 -12.55 40.37
CA ALA A 250 39.39 -13.66 41.24
C ALA A 250 38.09 -14.26 40.60
N SER A 251 38.01 -15.51 40.10
CA SER A 251 37.70 -16.81 40.76
C SER A 251 36.55 -16.73 41.80
N SER A 252 35.55 -17.61 41.93
CA SER A 252 35.09 -18.88 41.34
C SER A 252 33.93 -19.41 42.23
N ALA A 253 33.23 -20.48 41.82
CA ALA A 253 32.35 -21.39 42.60
C ALA A 253 30.86 -20.98 42.72
N LEU A 254 29.88 -21.75 42.21
CA LEU A 254 29.39 -23.13 42.48
C LEU A 254 28.39 -23.24 43.65
N GLY A 255 27.28 -23.96 43.41
CA GLY A 255 26.36 -24.52 44.42
C GLY A 255 24.91 -24.02 44.26
N SER A 256 23.92 -24.72 43.70
CA SER A 256 23.37 -26.07 43.91
C SER A 256 22.06 -26.03 44.72
N ALA A 257 21.00 -26.61 44.10
CA ALA A 257 19.85 -27.31 44.69
C ALA A 257 18.87 -26.49 45.59
N ALA A 258 17.58 -26.80 45.75
CA ALA A 258 16.81 -28.00 45.48
C ALA A 258 15.28 -27.73 45.52
N LEU A 259 14.53 -28.57 44.81
CA LEU A 259 13.30 -29.29 45.23
C LEU A 259 12.04 -28.54 45.70
N ASN A 260 10.94 -28.76 44.97
CA ASN A 260 9.69 -29.42 45.41
C ASN A 260 8.70 -29.44 44.23
N SER A 261 8.39 -30.57 43.60
CA SER A 261 7.47 -31.66 43.99
C SER A 261 6.17 -31.61 43.15
N LEU A 262 6.08 -32.53 42.19
CA LEU A 262 4.92 -33.04 41.44
C LEU A 262 4.14 -34.09 42.30
N PRO A 263 3.04 -34.78 41.88
CA PRO A 263 2.14 -34.68 40.70
C PRO A 263 0.62 -34.93 41.06
N PRO A 264 -0.20 -35.83 40.42
CA PRO A 264 -1.31 -35.45 39.54
C PRO A 264 -2.66 -36.18 39.81
N GLY A 265 -3.67 -35.97 38.96
CA GLY A 265 -4.69 -36.99 38.62
C GLY A 265 -6.15 -36.61 38.88
N ALA A 266 -7.01 -36.77 37.87
CA ALA A 266 -8.07 -37.78 37.83
C ALA A 266 -9.07 -37.53 36.69
N GLU A 267 -9.29 -38.59 35.91
CA GLU A 267 -10.37 -38.80 34.94
C GLU A 267 -11.73 -38.92 35.65
N ALA A 268 -12.84 -38.59 34.97
CA ALA A 268 -14.12 -39.26 35.17
C ALA A 268 -15.10 -39.06 34.01
N GLU A 269 -15.77 -40.17 33.71
CA GLU A 269 -16.71 -40.52 32.65
C GLU A 269 -18.06 -39.75 32.60
N ALA A 270 -18.76 -39.98 31.48
CA ALA A 270 -20.12 -39.55 31.13
C ALA A 270 -21.22 -40.12 32.08
N PRO A 271 -22.50 -39.69 31.94
CA PRO A 271 -23.38 -40.38 30.99
C PRO A 271 -24.44 -39.51 30.29
N ALA A 272 -24.98 -40.05 29.20
CA ALA A 272 -26.12 -39.56 28.44
C ALA A 272 -27.47 -39.78 29.17
N GLN A 273 -28.48 -38.93 28.91
CA GLN A 273 -29.89 -39.33 28.78
C GLN A 273 -30.79 -38.24 28.17
N SER A 274 -31.78 -38.73 27.44
CA SER A 274 -32.73 -38.07 26.55
C SER A 274 -34.01 -37.54 27.22
N ALA A 275 -34.61 -36.48 26.67
CA ALA A 275 -36.06 -36.24 26.64
C ALA A 275 -36.33 -35.13 25.59
N ALA A 276 -36.90 -35.41 24.42
CA ALA A 276 -38.33 -35.58 24.14
C ALA A 276 -39.12 -34.25 24.19
N GLU A 277 -39.26 -33.59 23.03
CA GLU A 277 -40.30 -32.59 22.78
C GLU A 277 -40.80 -32.65 21.33
N GLN A 278 -42.12 -32.80 21.19
CA GLN A 278 -42.96 -32.68 20.00
C GLN A 278 -44.38 -32.32 20.51
N PRO A 279 -45.34 -31.80 19.69
CA PRO A 279 -45.23 -31.17 18.36
C PRO A 279 -46.19 -29.97 18.11
N ARG A 280 -46.20 -29.51 16.84
CA ARG A 280 -47.20 -28.73 16.05
C ARG A 280 -46.94 -27.22 15.94
N ALA A 281 -47.06 -26.55 14.79
CA ALA A 281 -47.46 -26.83 13.40
C ALA A 281 -46.79 -25.72 12.55
N GLY A 282 -46.59 -25.73 11.23
CA GLY A 282 -46.97 -26.56 10.10
C GLY A 282 -46.63 -25.71 8.86
N LEU A 283 -46.18 -26.30 7.75
CA LEU A 283 -46.27 -25.70 6.41
C LEU A 283 -45.96 -26.75 5.35
N GLN A 284 -46.76 -26.70 4.31
CA GLN A 284 -47.05 -27.76 3.35
C GLN A 284 -45.91 -28.03 2.38
N ALA A 285 -45.81 -29.30 1.99
CA ALA A 285 -45.04 -29.80 0.87
C ALA A 285 -45.67 -29.40 -0.48
N HIS A 286 -44.84 -29.21 -1.50
CA HIS A 286 -45.25 -29.51 -2.88
C HIS A 286 -44.06 -30.08 -3.67
N GLU A 287 -44.34 -31.22 -4.29
CA GLU A 287 -43.43 -32.08 -5.04
C GLU A 287 -42.92 -31.49 -6.36
N SER A 288 -41.70 -31.90 -6.65
CA SER A 288 -41.01 -32.11 -7.92
C SER A 288 -41.87 -32.20 -9.20
N GLN A 289 -41.51 -31.38 -10.19
CA GLN A 289 -41.68 -31.69 -11.61
C GLN A 289 -40.33 -31.54 -12.34
N GLN A 290 -39.84 -32.67 -12.86
CA GLN A 290 -38.72 -32.76 -13.78
C GLN A 290 -39.11 -32.14 -15.14
N ARG A 291 -38.21 -31.38 -15.77
CA ARG A 291 -38.30 -30.97 -17.18
C ARG A 291 -37.12 -31.54 -17.97
N PRO A 292 -37.32 -31.90 -19.26
CA PRO A 292 -36.38 -32.71 -20.01
C PRO A 292 -35.16 -31.89 -20.46
N MET A 293 -34.01 -32.57 -20.51
CA MET A 293 -32.79 -32.04 -21.10
C MET A 293 -32.93 -31.98 -22.62
N SER A 294 -32.98 -30.76 -23.16
CA SER A 294 -32.57 -30.49 -24.54
C SER A 294 -31.23 -29.76 -24.50
N ALA A 295 -30.19 -30.41 -25.00
CA ALA A 295 -28.86 -29.83 -25.16
C ALA A 295 -28.94 -28.60 -26.07
N SER A 296 -28.64 -27.43 -25.52
CA SER A 296 -28.44 -26.19 -26.28
C SER A 296 -27.02 -25.71 -26.03
N LEU A 297 -26.27 -25.58 -27.12
CA LEU A 297 -24.98 -24.92 -27.21
C LEU A 297 -25.11 -23.47 -26.74
N ALA A 298 -24.89 -23.22 -25.45
CA ALA A 298 -24.83 -21.89 -24.89
C ALA A 298 -23.62 -21.81 -23.96
N GLY A 299 -22.74 -20.85 -24.24
CA GLY A 299 -21.55 -20.58 -23.42
C GLY A 299 -21.89 -20.27 -21.95
N PRO A 300 -20.85 -20.15 -21.10
CA PRO A 300 -21.03 -20.06 -19.65
C PRO A 300 -22.00 -18.93 -19.24
N GLN A 301 -22.90 -19.24 -18.30
CA GLN A 301 -23.97 -18.35 -17.84
C GLN A 301 -23.39 -17.04 -17.26
N LYS A 302 -23.73 -15.93 -17.93
CA LYS A 302 -23.44 -14.55 -17.52
C LYS A 302 -24.08 -14.24 -16.16
N PHE A 303 -23.52 -13.28 -15.41
CA PHE A 303 -24.08 -12.83 -14.12
C PHE A 303 -25.58 -12.47 -14.22
N ASP A 304 -26.36 -12.82 -13.19
CA ASP A 304 -27.82 -12.56 -13.10
C ASP A 304 -28.20 -11.07 -13.07
N ARG A 305 -27.22 -10.16 -12.92
CA ARG A 305 -27.41 -8.71 -13.10
C ARG A 305 -26.55 -8.25 -14.28
N PRO A 306 -27.11 -7.54 -15.26
CA PRO A 306 -26.31 -6.91 -16.30
C PRO A 306 -25.34 -5.93 -15.64
N MET A 307 -24.04 -6.14 -15.84
CA MET A 307 -23.05 -5.14 -15.44
C MET A 307 -23.35 -3.84 -16.18
N ASP A 308 -23.57 -2.77 -15.43
CA ASP A 308 -23.95 -1.50 -16.00
C ASP A 308 -22.75 -0.80 -16.67
N PHE A 309 -22.80 -0.66 -17.99
CA PHE A 309 -21.76 -0.05 -18.80
C PHE A 309 -22.34 1.09 -19.60
N ARG A 310 -21.83 2.30 -19.36
CA ARG A 310 -22.42 3.52 -19.92
C ARG A 310 -21.34 4.53 -20.27
N TRP A 311 -21.58 5.20 -21.38
CA TRP A 311 -20.91 6.44 -21.71
C TRP A 311 -21.85 7.60 -21.35
N ASN A 312 -21.47 8.40 -20.36
CA ASN A 312 -22.27 9.53 -19.93
C ASN A 312 -21.92 10.75 -20.78
N LEU A 313 -22.68 11.02 -21.85
CA LEU A 313 -22.51 12.22 -22.69
C LEU A 313 -22.54 13.51 -21.85
N GLU A 314 -23.36 13.53 -20.81
CA GLU A 314 -23.41 14.56 -19.78
C GLU A 314 -23.05 13.94 -18.42
N LEU A 315 -22.25 14.65 -17.61
CA LEU A 315 -21.88 14.19 -16.28
C LEU A 315 -23.14 14.14 -15.41
N ASP A 316 -23.55 12.93 -15.01
CA ASP A 316 -24.65 12.71 -14.08
C ASP A 316 -24.41 13.51 -12.79
N PRO A 317 -25.30 14.46 -12.42
CA PRO A 317 -25.16 15.28 -11.22
C PRO A 317 -25.10 14.46 -9.93
N SER A 318 -25.64 13.24 -9.94
CA SER A 318 -25.60 12.29 -8.82
C SER A 318 -24.29 11.51 -8.75
N ASP A 319 -23.49 11.51 -9.82
CA ASP A 319 -22.20 10.81 -9.92
C ASP A 319 -21.04 11.75 -9.63
N LEU A 320 -20.91 12.13 -8.35
CA LEU A 320 -20.01 13.18 -7.85
C LEU A 320 -18.51 12.81 -7.93
N LEU A 321 -17.94 12.89 -9.13
CA LEU A 321 -16.50 12.82 -9.34
C LEU A 321 -15.77 14.02 -8.72
N SER A 322 -15.25 13.84 -7.52
CA SER A 322 -14.39 14.83 -6.86
C SER A 322 -12.90 14.64 -7.14
N SER A 323 -12.08 15.60 -6.70
CA SER A 323 -10.61 15.48 -6.66
C SER A 323 -10.15 14.23 -5.91
N ALA A 324 -10.98 13.66 -5.02
CA ALA A 324 -10.70 12.43 -4.31
C ALA A 324 -10.60 11.19 -5.21
N HIS A 325 -10.99 11.25 -6.49
CA HIS A 325 -10.81 10.16 -7.47
C HIS A 325 -9.57 10.32 -8.34
N HIS A 326 -8.93 11.50 -8.32
CA HIS A 326 -7.74 11.74 -9.12
C HIS A 326 -6.53 11.21 -8.37
N ARG A 327 -5.73 10.37 -9.03
CA ARG A 327 -4.50 9.80 -8.46
C ARG A 327 -3.37 9.93 -9.44
N THR A 328 -2.17 10.02 -8.89
CA THR A 328 -0.92 10.10 -9.64
C THR A 328 -0.19 8.77 -9.52
N ILE A 329 -0.05 8.08 -10.64
CA ILE A 329 0.88 6.97 -10.78
C ILE A 329 2.17 7.55 -11.33
N ILE A 330 3.24 7.47 -10.53
CA ILE A 330 4.56 8.01 -10.87
C ILE A 330 5.23 7.08 -11.86
N ASP A 331 5.23 5.79 -11.55
CA ASP A 331 5.83 4.75 -12.38
C ASP A 331 5.02 3.45 -12.25
N ILE A 332 4.94 2.70 -13.34
CA ILE A 332 4.31 1.39 -13.36
C ILE A 332 4.96 0.52 -14.44
N SER A 333 5.39 -0.68 -14.08
CA SER A 333 6.10 -1.56 -14.98
C SER A 333 5.93 -3.03 -14.61
N ALA A 334 6.13 -3.92 -15.58
CA ALA A 334 6.16 -5.37 -15.36
C ALA A 334 7.50 -5.92 -15.85
N GLY A 335 8.22 -6.60 -14.95
CA GLY A 335 9.55 -7.14 -15.21
C GLY A 335 9.54 -8.37 -16.14
N ALA A 336 10.71 -9.01 -16.27
CA ALA A 336 10.80 -10.35 -16.82
C ALA A 336 10.18 -11.38 -15.84
N PRO A 337 9.72 -12.54 -16.32
CA PRO A 337 9.19 -13.56 -15.43
C PRO A 337 10.29 -14.17 -14.54
N VAL A 338 10.03 -14.22 -13.24
CA VAL A 338 10.93 -14.65 -12.17
C VAL A 338 10.32 -15.79 -11.36
N GLU A 339 11.18 -16.51 -10.65
CA GLU A 339 10.78 -17.47 -9.62
C GLU A 339 11.09 -16.84 -8.26
N LEU A 340 10.12 -16.78 -7.36
CA LEU A 340 10.37 -16.27 -6.00
C LEU A 340 11.15 -17.27 -5.17
N VAL A 341 10.84 -18.55 -5.38
CA VAL A 341 11.56 -19.70 -4.83
C VAL A 341 12.10 -20.49 -6.02
N PRO A 342 13.41 -20.76 -6.09
CA PRO A 342 13.99 -21.51 -7.21
C PRO A 342 13.30 -22.85 -7.44
N GLY A 343 12.91 -23.12 -8.68
CA GLY A 343 12.22 -24.35 -9.09
C GLY A 343 10.71 -24.36 -8.84
N SER A 344 10.11 -23.22 -8.46
CA SER A 344 8.66 -23.09 -8.22
C SER A 344 7.94 -22.36 -9.37
N VAL A 345 6.70 -21.91 -9.13
CA VAL A 345 5.87 -21.23 -10.13
C VAL A 345 6.52 -19.92 -10.57
N ARG A 346 6.64 -19.77 -11.89
CA ARG A 346 7.09 -18.52 -12.50
C ARG A 346 5.99 -17.47 -12.45
N CYS A 347 6.37 -16.26 -12.05
CA CYS A 347 5.47 -15.13 -11.96
C CYS A 347 6.11 -13.86 -12.54
N VAL A 348 5.27 -12.88 -12.86
CA VAL A 348 5.69 -11.54 -13.28
C VAL A 348 5.48 -10.60 -12.12
N LYS A 349 6.54 -9.89 -11.73
CA LYS A 349 6.45 -8.81 -10.75
C LYS A 349 6.02 -7.53 -11.47
N VAL A 350 4.82 -7.05 -11.15
CA VAL A 350 4.36 -5.71 -11.51
C VAL A 350 4.74 -4.75 -10.38
N SER A 351 5.52 -3.72 -10.70
CA SER A 351 5.88 -2.65 -9.78
C SER A 351 5.00 -1.43 -10.04
N LEU A 352 4.43 -0.84 -8.99
CA LEU A 352 3.54 0.32 -9.08
C LEU A 352 3.95 1.35 -8.03
N LYS A 353 4.47 2.50 -8.47
CA LYS A 353 4.79 3.64 -7.60
C LYS A 353 3.76 4.75 -7.79
N GLY A 354 3.17 5.22 -6.70
CA GLY A 354 2.18 6.29 -6.73
C GLY A 354 2.17 7.12 -5.47
N THR A 355 1.59 8.33 -5.54
CA THR A 355 1.50 9.23 -4.38
C THR A 355 0.49 8.71 -3.34
N SER A 356 -0.63 8.16 -3.82
CA SER A 356 -1.67 7.52 -3.02
C SER A 356 -2.49 6.57 -3.87
N PHE A 357 -3.20 5.65 -3.23
CA PHE A 357 -4.08 4.69 -3.89
C PHE A 357 -5.45 4.66 -3.21
N MET A 358 -6.51 4.48 -3.99
CA MET A 358 -7.85 4.20 -3.49
C MET A 358 -8.01 2.72 -3.12
N LEU A 359 -9.09 2.42 -2.39
CA LEU A 359 -9.48 1.06 -2.08
C LEU A 359 -9.55 0.23 -3.37
N HIS A 360 -8.88 -0.91 -3.39
CA HIS A 360 -8.82 -1.85 -4.51
C HIS A 360 -8.19 -1.35 -5.82
N GLN A 361 -7.68 -0.12 -5.88
CA GLN A 361 -7.25 0.49 -7.14
C GLN A 361 -6.20 -0.31 -7.90
N ILE A 362 -5.13 -0.72 -7.21
CA ILE A 362 -4.05 -1.51 -7.80
C ILE A 362 -4.59 -2.82 -8.38
N ARG A 363 -5.49 -3.49 -7.64
CA ARG A 363 -6.07 -4.78 -8.04
C ARG A 363 -6.96 -4.64 -9.28
N HIS A 364 -7.70 -3.54 -9.41
CA HIS A 364 -8.46 -3.22 -10.61
C HIS A 364 -7.56 -2.89 -11.80
N MET A 365 -6.47 -2.14 -11.59
CA MET A 365 -5.49 -1.83 -12.64
C MET A 365 -4.83 -3.10 -13.17
N VAL A 366 -4.37 -3.99 -12.28
CA VAL A 366 -3.77 -5.27 -12.65
C VAL A 366 -4.80 -6.16 -13.35
N GLY A 367 -6.02 -6.27 -12.82
CA GLY A 367 -7.07 -7.07 -13.46
C GLY A 367 -7.39 -6.60 -14.88
N ALA A 368 -7.48 -5.28 -15.09
CA ALA A 368 -7.69 -4.70 -16.42
C ALA A 368 -6.53 -5.04 -17.37
N ALA A 369 -5.28 -4.93 -16.90
CA ALA A 369 -4.11 -5.25 -17.70
C ALA A 369 -4.05 -6.75 -18.08
N VAL A 370 -4.38 -7.65 -17.14
CA VAL A 370 -4.49 -9.09 -17.43
C VAL A 370 -5.58 -9.36 -18.46
N SER A 371 -6.69 -8.64 -18.41
CA SER A 371 -7.79 -8.80 -19.38
C SER A 371 -7.36 -8.42 -20.80
N VAL A 372 -6.58 -7.34 -20.95
CA VAL A 372 -6.00 -6.95 -22.25
C VAL A 372 -4.99 -7.98 -22.73
N ALA A 373 -4.08 -8.44 -21.85
CA ALA A 373 -3.08 -9.46 -22.19
C ALA A 373 -3.69 -10.79 -22.64
N ARG A 374 -4.89 -11.10 -22.13
CA ARG A 374 -5.67 -12.28 -22.51
C ARG A 374 -6.51 -12.10 -23.77
N GLY A 375 -6.61 -10.89 -24.30
CA GLY A 375 -7.48 -10.57 -25.44
C GLY A 375 -8.97 -10.51 -25.08
N LEU A 376 -9.30 -10.35 -23.79
CA LEU A 376 -10.70 -10.19 -23.35
C LEU A 376 -11.20 -8.77 -23.66
N CYS A 377 -10.39 -7.74 -23.42
CA CYS A 377 -10.62 -6.37 -23.88
C CYS A 377 -9.60 -5.92 -24.92
N PRO A 378 -9.97 -4.97 -25.78
CA PRO A 378 -9.02 -4.13 -26.47
C PRO A 378 -8.34 -3.12 -25.51
N LEU A 379 -7.12 -2.71 -25.83
CA LEU A 379 -6.32 -1.76 -25.04
C LEU A 379 -7.04 -0.40 -24.89
N GLU A 380 -7.69 0.03 -25.97
CA GLU A 380 -8.42 1.27 -26.11
C GLU A 380 -9.61 1.36 -25.14
N PHE A 381 -10.19 0.22 -24.75
CA PHE A 381 -11.24 0.18 -23.74
C PHE A 381 -10.70 0.62 -22.37
N VAL A 382 -9.52 0.14 -21.98
CA VAL A 382 -8.89 0.53 -20.71
C VAL A 382 -8.51 2.00 -20.74
N GLU A 383 -7.97 2.48 -21.86
CA GLU A 383 -7.68 3.90 -22.04
C GLU A 383 -8.94 4.78 -21.89
N ALA A 384 -10.03 4.40 -22.56
CA ALA A 384 -11.31 5.07 -22.47
C ALA A 384 -11.89 5.07 -21.04
N SER A 385 -11.63 4.00 -20.27
CA SER A 385 -12.13 3.87 -18.88
C SER A 385 -11.52 4.87 -17.90
N LEU A 386 -10.39 5.49 -18.24
CA LEU A 386 -9.73 6.54 -17.45
C LEU A 386 -10.38 7.93 -17.67
N LEU A 387 -11.24 8.06 -18.66
CA LEU A 387 -11.95 9.31 -18.95
C LEU A 387 -13.12 9.52 -17.98
N LYS A 388 -13.34 10.77 -17.58
CA LYS A 388 -14.41 11.15 -16.63
C LYS A 388 -15.82 10.68 -17.03
N PRO A 389 -16.23 10.72 -18.32
CA PRO A 389 -17.56 10.25 -18.76
C PRO A 389 -17.76 8.74 -18.68
N ALA A 390 -16.68 7.97 -18.64
CA ALA A 390 -16.75 6.51 -18.72
C ALA A 390 -17.29 5.89 -17.44
N ARG A 391 -18.22 4.94 -17.56
CA ARG A 391 -18.62 4.02 -16.49
C ARG A 391 -18.43 2.58 -16.95
N SER A 392 -17.51 1.90 -16.29
CA SER A 392 -17.12 0.53 -16.59
C SER A 392 -16.78 -0.22 -15.31
N TYR A 393 -17.00 -1.53 -15.32
CA TYR A 393 -16.55 -2.42 -14.26
C TYR A 393 -15.19 -3.01 -14.65
N MET A 394 -14.20 -2.81 -13.78
CA MET A 394 -12.89 -3.44 -13.93
C MET A 394 -12.82 -4.68 -13.06
N PRO A 395 -12.24 -5.78 -13.56
CA PRO A 395 -12.09 -7.01 -12.78
C PRO A 395 -11.19 -6.76 -11.57
N LEU A 396 -11.57 -7.35 -10.43
CA LEU A 396 -10.82 -7.20 -9.19
C LEU A 396 -9.87 -8.40 -9.02
N ALA A 397 -8.57 -8.18 -9.21
CA ALA A 397 -7.57 -9.24 -9.03
C ALA A 397 -7.45 -9.71 -7.56
N PRO A 398 -6.92 -10.91 -7.27
CA PRO A 398 -6.63 -11.39 -5.91
C PRO A 398 -5.81 -10.40 -5.07
N ALA A 399 -6.02 -10.36 -3.75
CA ALA A 399 -5.26 -9.48 -2.84
C ALA A 399 -4.00 -10.15 -2.25
N SER A 400 -4.01 -11.47 -2.21
CA SER A 400 -3.05 -12.35 -1.54
C SER A 400 -1.60 -12.24 -2.05
N VAL A 401 -1.38 -11.64 -3.23
CA VAL A 401 -0.03 -11.48 -3.80
C VAL A 401 0.41 -10.02 -3.90
N LEU A 402 -0.36 -9.11 -3.30
CA LEU A 402 -0.06 -7.68 -3.25
C LEU A 402 0.83 -7.39 -2.04
N VAL A 403 1.93 -6.69 -2.27
CA VAL A 403 2.93 -6.33 -1.26
C VAL A 403 3.15 -4.82 -1.28
N LEU A 404 3.02 -4.14 -0.15
CA LEU A 404 3.58 -2.80 0.04
C LEU A 404 5.11 -2.93 0.15
N ALA A 405 5.82 -2.67 -0.93
CA ALA A 405 7.27 -2.86 -1.01
C ALA A 405 8.03 -1.71 -0.37
N GLU A 406 7.63 -0.46 -0.64
CA GLU A 406 8.33 0.74 -0.17
C GLU A 406 7.36 1.83 0.23
N THR A 407 7.75 2.62 1.22
CA THR A 407 7.09 3.87 1.60
C THR A 407 8.14 4.97 1.64
N GLU A 408 8.03 5.93 0.74
CA GLU A 408 8.88 7.11 0.76
C GLU A 408 8.28 8.16 1.70
N MET A 409 9.14 8.70 2.55
CA MET A 409 8.80 9.74 3.50
C MET A 409 9.35 11.08 3.02
N ILE A 410 8.62 12.15 3.32
CA ILE A 410 9.12 13.51 3.10
C ILE A 410 10.47 13.68 3.84
N PRO A 411 11.43 14.37 3.22
CA PRO A 411 12.68 14.69 3.88
C PRO A 411 12.46 15.49 5.17
N TRP A 412 13.38 15.34 6.11
CA TRP A 412 13.41 16.15 7.31
C TRP A 412 13.61 17.61 6.94
N LYS A 413 12.82 18.51 7.54
CA LYS A 413 13.09 19.95 7.48
C LYS A 413 14.49 20.23 8.03
N PRO A 414 15.25 21.18 7.45
CA PRO A 414 16.60 21.52 7.93
C PRO A 414 16.67 21.80 9.44
N ASP A 415 15.70 22.52 9.99
CA ASP A 415 15.67 22.89 11.40
C ASP A 415 15.43 21.70 12.34
N VAL A 416 14.74 20.66 11.89
CA VAL A 416 14.46 19.46 12.70
C VAL A 416 15.76 18.73 13.04
N ARG A 417 16.76 18.76 12.15
CA ARG A 417 18.07 18.12 12.39
C ARG A 417 18.83 18.77 13.53
N ARG A 418 18.80 20.10 13.65
CA ARG A 418 19.47 20.82 14.76
C ARG A 418 18.79 20.56 16.11
N VAL A 419 17.46 20.47 16.10
CA VAL A 419 16.68 20.24 17.34
C VAL A 419 16.77 18.79 17.82
N MET A 420 17.04 17.85 16.91
CA MET A 420 17.13 16.43 17.24
C MET A 420 18.51 15.87 16.85
N GLY A 421 19.50 16.09 17.72
CA GLY A 421 20.89 15.65 17.51
C GLY A 421 21.09 14.15 17.23
N ASN A 422 20.06 13.31 17.42
CA ASN A 422 20.12 11.86 17.19
C ASN A 422 19.37 11.41 15.90
N VAL A 423 18.83 12.33 15.10
CA VAL A 423 18.22 11.99 13.80
C VAL A 423 19.31 12.03 12.73
N LEU A 424 19.50 10.92 12.02
CA LEU A 424 20.46 10.83 10.91
C LEU A 424 19.79 10.92 9.54
N GLY A 425 20.59 11.34 8.56
CA GLY A 425 20.20 11.33 7.15
C GLY A 425 19.35 12.52 6.72
N THR A 426 18.83 12.43 5.49
CA THR A 426 18.01 13.47 4.88
C THR A 426 16.52 13.31 5.14
N GLY A 427 16.06 12.09 5.44
CA GLY A 427 14.68 11.72 5.73
C GLY A 427 14.58 10.48 6.61
N LEU A 428 13.36 9.98 6.83
CA LEU A 428 13.15 8.70 7.48
C LEU A 428 13.37 7.59 6.44
N GLU A 429 14.45 6.84 6.60
CA GLU A 429 14.83 5.75 5.71
C GLU A 429 15.21 4.52 6.53
N LEU A 430 14.95 3.33 5.98
CA LEU A 430 15.43 2.09 6.54
C LEU A 430 16.95 2.00 6.29
N ARG A 431 17.75 1.86 7.34
CA ARG A 431 19.21 1.85 7.19
C ARG A 431 19.70 0.42 7.04
N GLN A 432 21.01 0.23 7.02
CA GLN A 432 21.63 -1.05 6.71
C GLN A 432 21.08 -2.20 7.55
N GLY A 433 21.02 -2.07 8.88
CA GLY A 433 20.57 -3.17 9.74
C GLY A 433 19.09 -3.52 9.53
N GLY A 434 18.23 -2.51 9.38
CA GLY A 434 16.82 -2.72 9.07
C GLY A 434 16.60 -3.29 7.66
N SER A 435 17.43 -2.90 6.69
CA SER A 435 17.41 -3.40 5.31
C SER A 435 17.83 -4.87 5.24
N GLU A 436 18.89 -5.25 5.97
CA GLU A 436 19.32 -6.64 6.14
C GLU A 436 18.21 -7.47 6.80
N ALA A 437 17.57 -6.95 7.85
CA ALA A 437 16.43 -7.61 8.49
C ALA A 437 15.22 -7.74 7.53
N GLN A 438 14.98 -6.74 6.68
CA GLN A 438 13.92 -6.78 5.67
C GLN A 438 14.20 -7.84 4.61
N ALA A 439 15.44 -7.93 4.11
CA ALA A 439 15.86 -8.93 3.14
C ALA A 439 15.77 -10.35 3.72
N ALA A 440 16.17 -10.53 4.98
CA ALA A 440 16.01 -11.79 5.71
C ALA A 440 14.53 -12.18 5.84
N PHE A 441 13.67 -11.24 6.28
CA PHE A 441 12.23 -11.49 6.36
C PHE A 441 11.62 -11.84 4.99
N CYS A 442 12.05 -11.14 3.95
CA CYS A 442 11.57 -11.33 2.59
C CYS A 442 11.86 -12.75 2.08
N SER A 443 13.12 -13.19 2.23
CA SER A 443 13.58 -14.51 1.78
C SER A 443 13.07 -15.68 2.65
N GLN A 444 13.02 -15.50 3.97
CA GLN A 444 12.72 -16.59 4.91
C GLN A 444 11.23 -16.77 5.17
N VAL A 445 10.43 -15.70 5.08
CA VAL A 445 9.02 -15.70 5.48
C VAL A 445 8.11 -15.33 4.31
N LEU A 446 8.36 -14.19 3.68
CA LEU A 446 7.42 -13.65 2.70
C LEU A 446 7.40 -14.45 1.40
N TYR A 447 8.55 -14.72 0.79
CA TYR A 447 8.61 -15.46 -0.49
C TYR A 447 8.07 -16.88 -0.40
N PRO A 448 8.39 -17.70 0.62
CA PRO A 448 7.75 -19.01 0.78
C PRO A 448 6.22 -18.93 0.95
N ALA A 449 5.73 -17.96 1.71
CA ALA A 449 4.29 -17.75 1.86
C ALA A 449 3.63 -17.32 0.54
N MET A 450 4.26 -16.39 -0.19
CA MET A 450 3.79 -15.94 -1.50
C MET A 450 3.80 -17.06 -2.53
N ASP A 451 4.80 -17.92 -2.50
CA ASP A 451 4.93 -19.07 -3.41
C ASP A 451 3.74 -20.04 -3.25
N THR A 452 3.34 -20.29 -2.00
CA THR A 452 2.13 -21.06 -1.68
C THR A 452 0.86 -20.39 -2.23
N LEU A 453 0.78 -19.06 -2.16
CA LEU A 453 -0.37 -18.28 -2.66
C LEU A 453 -0.43 -18.22 -4.19
N LEU A 454 0.72 -18.18 -4.87
CA LEU A 454 0.83 -18.26 -6.33
C LEU A 454 0.34 -19.61 -6.86
N GLN A 455 0.47 -20.67 -6.08
CA GLN A 455 -0.01 -22.02 -6.39
C GLN A 455 -1.45 -22.30 -5.91
N SER A 456 -2.06 -21.34 -5.22
CA SER A 456 -3.40 -21.53 -4.67
C SER A 456 -4.48 -21.58 -5.75
N ASP A 457 -5.59 -22.22 -5.42
CA ASP A 457 -6.76 -22.30 -6.29
C ASP A 457 -7.52 -20.96 -6.42
N GLU A 458 -7.11 -19.91 -5.70
CA GLU A 458 -7.65 -18.56 -5.86
C GLU A 458 -7.51 -18.05 -7.30
N TRP A 459 -6.43 -18.42 -8.01
CA TRP A 459 -6.20 -18.05 -9.40
C TRP A 459 -7.17 -18.72 -10.37
N ALA A 460 -7.46 -20.00 -10.17
CA ALA A 460 -8.46 -20.71 -10.97
C ALA A 460 -9.87 -20.12 -10.76
N ARG A 461 -10.25 -19.85 -9.50
CA ARG A 461 -11.52 -19.19 -9.18
C ARG A 461 -11.61 -17.77 -9.78
N TRP A 462 -10.50 -17.04 -9.78
CA TRP A 462 -10.44 -15.72 -10.41
C TRP A 462 -10.53 -15.80 -11.93
N ASP A 463 -9.88 -16.76 -12.57
CA ASP A 463 -9.97 -17.01 -14.02
C ASP A 463 -11.43 -17.24 -14.47
N GLU A 464 -12.15 -18.12 -13.78
CA GLU A 464 -13.57 -18.37 -14.05
C GLU A 464 -14.41 -17.08 -13.94
N THR A 465 -14.13 -16.26 -12.94
CA THR A 465 -14.81 -14.98 -12.75
C THR A 465 -14.46 -14.00 -13.87
N LEU A 466 -13.19 -13.97 -14.29
CA LEU A 466 -12.68 -13.07 -15.33
C LEU A 466 -13.37 -13.32 -16.67
N GLN A 467 -13.53 -14.58 -17.06
CA GLN A 467 -14.20 -14.97 -18.31
C GLN A 467 -15.69 -14.57 -18.33
N ARG A 468 -16.32 -14.45 -17.16
CA ARG A 468 -17.74 -14.06 -17.01
C ARG A 468 -17.96 -12.55 -16.93
N MET A 469 -16.92 -11.79 -16.60
CA MET A 469 -16.99 -10.34 -16.37
C MET A 469 -16.96 -9.50 -17.64
N TRP A 470 -17.13 -10.08 -18.83
CA TRP A 470 -16.89 -9.33 -20.06
C TRP A 470 -18.14 -8.91 -20.84
N TYR A 471 -18.08 -7.68 -21.36
CA TYR A 471 -19.11 -7.08 -22.18
C TYR A 471 -19.15 -7.71 -23.59
N PRO A 472 -20.32 -7.72 -24.25
CA PRO A 472 -20.39 -8.03 -25.68
C PRO A 472 -19.41 -7.15 -26.49
N SER A 473 -18.78 -7.73 -27.51
CA SER A 473 -17.77 -7.02 -28.30
C SER A 473 -18.28 -5.77 -29.01
N ALA A 474 -19.56 -5.77 -29.41
CA ALA A 474 -20.20 -4.60 -30.01
C ALA A 474 -20.29 -3.42 -29.03
N ASP A 475 -20.62 -3.68 -27.76
CA ASP A 475 -20.77 -2.64 -26.73
C ASP A 475 -19.42 -1.98 -26.44
N MET A 476 -18.36 -2.78 -26.32
CA MET A 476 -17.01 -2.26 -26.16
C MET A 476 -16.58 -1.37 -27.33
N ALA A 477 -16.83 -1.81 -28.56
CA ALA A 477 -16.46 -1.05 -29.75
C ALA A 477 -17.18 0.31 -29.79
N SER A 478 -18.48 0.32 -29.47
CA SER A 478 -19.26 1.55 -29.34
C SER A 478 -18.68 2.49 -28.28
N PHE A 479 -18.28 1.97 -27.12
CA PHE A 479 -17.67 2.78 -26.06
C PHE A 479 -16.33 3.38 -26.45
N VAL A 480 -15.46 2.61 -27.14
CA VAL A 480 -14.20 3.12 -27.68
C VAL A 480 -14.45 4.23 -28.70
N GLN A 481 -15.47 4.07 -29.55
CA GLN A 481 -15.87 5.11 -30.50
C GLN A 481 -16.37 6.39 -29.79
N CYS A 482 -17.20 6.26 -28.74
CA CYS A 482 -17.63 7.40 -27.93
C CYS A 482 -16.44 8.11 -27.27
N ALA A 483 -15.45 7.37 -26.79
CA ALA A 483 -14.23 7.93 -26.22
C ALA A 483 -13.39 8.69 -27.24
N ALA A 484 -13.26 8.16 -28.46
CA ALA A 484 -12.58 8.85 -29.56
C ALA A 484 -13.28 10.18 -29.91
N ALA A 485 -14.61 10.15 -30.10
CA ALA A 485 -15.40 11.35 -30.36
C ALA A 485 -15.29 12.38 -29.21
N TYR A 486 -15.26 11.93 -27.96
CA TYR A 486 -15.07 12.82 -26.82
C TYR A 486 -13.68 13.48 -26.81
N LYS A 487 -12.62 12.72 -27.12
CA LYS A 487 -11.26 13.28 -27.23
C LYS A 487 -11.20 14.38 -28.31
N GLU A 488 -11.85 14.18 -29.45
CA GLU A 488 -11.96 15.20 -30.51
C GLU A 488 -12.68 16.46 -30.02
N VAL A 489 -13.83 16.31 -29.36
CA VAL A 489 -14.61 17.44 -28.81
C VAL A 489 -13.83 18.21 -27.76
N VAL A 490 -13.07 17.52 -26.89
CA VAL A 490 -12.23 18.18 -25.89
C VAL A 490 -11.06 18.91 -26.54
N ALA A 491 -10.43 18.31 -27.56
CA ALA A 491 -9.33 18.95 -28.30
C ALA A 491 -9.79 20.17 -29.11
N SER A 492 -11.03 20.19 -29.58
CA SER A 492 -11.60 21.32 -30.33
C SER A 492 -12.08 22.48 -29.46
N ARG A 493 -12.13 22.32 -28.12
CA ARG A 493 -12.52 23.41 -27.21
C ARG A 493 -11.38 24.44 -27.14
N PRO A 494 -11.64 25.74 -27.39
CA PRO A 494 -10.62 26.76 -27.24
C PRO A 494 -10.14 26.77 -25.78
N SER A 495 -8.83 26.64 -25.59
CA SER A 495 -8.18 26.76 -24.29
C SER A 495 -8.54 28.10 -23.66
N GLN A 496 -9.52 28.13 -22.75
CA GLN A 496 -9.81 29.32 -21.94
C GLN A 496 -8.71 29.47 -20.88
N MET A 497 -7.51 29.85 -21.31
CA MET A 497 -6.42 30.32 -20.46
C MET A 497 -5.64 31.41 -21.21
N SER A 498 -6.27 32.57 -21.42
CA SER A 498 -5.63 33.89 -21.53
C SER A 498 -6.67 35.00 -21.70
N ALA A 499 -7.49 35.28 -20.68
CA ALA A 499 -8.32 36.49 -20.66
C ALA A 499 -8.69 36.90 -19.23
N SER A 500 -7.68 37.27 -18.45
CA SER A 500 -7.86 38.14 -17.28
C SER A 500 -6.76 39.20 -17.27
N GLY A 501 -6.62 39.91 -18.39
CA GLY A 501 -5.97 41.21 -18.42
C GLY A 501 -7.04 42.27 -18.17
N THR A 502 -7.38 42.51 -16.90
CA THR A 502 -8.26 43.62 -16.54
C THR A 502 -7.41 44.90 -16.53
N SER A 503 -7.41 45.66 -17.63
CA SER A 503 -6.97 47.05 -17.59
C SER A 503 -8.01 47.88 -16.85
N ALA A 504 -7.80 48.12 -15.57
CA ALA A 504 -8.49 49.19 -14.86
C ALA A 504 -7.62 50.44 -14.97
N GLN A 505 -7.87 51.28 -15.98
CA GLN A 505 -7.47 52.68 -15.94
C GLN A 505 -8.32 53.37 -14.87
N VAL A 506 -7.70 53.71 -13.73
CA VAL A 506 -8.23 54.66 -12.77
C VAL A 506 -7.55 55.99 -13.05
N SER A 507 -8.27 56.88 -13.74
CA SER A 507 -7.92 58.30 -13.83
C SER A 507 -8.24 58.97 -12.51
N ILE A 508 -7.24 59.57 -11.86
CA ILE A 508 -7.45 60.61 -10.84
C ILE A 508 -6.70 61.84 -11.34
N SER A 509 -7.49 62.83 -11.75
CA SER A 509 -7.16 64.25 -11.75
C SER A 509 -7.74 64.89 -10.49
#